data_AF-A0A0Q5ZHT4-F1
#
_entry.id   AF-A0A0Q5ZHT4-F1
#
_cell.length_a   1.000
_cell.length_b   1.000
_cell.length_c   1.000
_cell.angle_alpha   90.00
_cell.angle_beta   90.00
_cell.angle_gamma   90.00
#
_symmetry.space_group_name_H-M   'P 1'
#
loop_
_entity.id
_entity.type
_entity.pdbx_description
1 polymer ?
#
loop_
_entity_poly.entity_id
_entity_poly.type
_entity_poly.pdbx_seq_one_letter_code
_entity_poly.pdbx_strand_id
1 'polypeptide(L)'
;MSAQVSDLARRLAERAELVCRHYLSNGRRVGRYWVVGDVHNTPGRSMFVRLRRHNGGKGAAGKWTDAATAEHGDLLDVIRESCGFAEFRDVLAEARRFLCLPQIEAESKSPLPSVPIGSPESARRLFAMSKPIHGTLAETYLRTRGILGLHELTSLRFHPRCYYRPDHDLPTETWPALIAAVTTLTGIVTGVHRTWLDPSGRSKAPIDTPRRAMGLLLGNAVRFGRADDVLAAGEGIETMLSLRCALPTLPMASALSANHLAAVSLPPNLRRLYIACDADAAGEAVASTLTQRAEAAGIEAIALSPLLDDFNEDLRTFGVNELRAALRIQLAPADVVRFLPSAVAVTA
;
A
#
# COMPACT_ATOMS: atom_id res chain seq x y z
N MET A 1 -33.06 15.64 -29.61
CA MET A 1 -32.39 16.18 -28.40
C MET A 1 -31.48 15.15 -27.72
N SER A 2 -31.94 13.92 -27.44
CA SER A 2 -31.15 12.88 -26.75
C SER A 2 -29.74 12.61 -27.34
N ALA A 3 -29.61 12.52 -28.67
CA ALA A 3 -28.32 12.29 -29.32
C ALA A 3 -27.31 13.45 -29.19
N GLN A 4 -27.79 14.69 -29.05
CA GLN A 4 -26.91 15.85 -28.82
C GLN A 4 -26.43 15.92 -27.38
N VAL A 5 -27.26 15.51 -26.42
CA VAL A 5 -26.90 15.46 -24.99
C VAL A 5 -25.88 14.36 -24.75
N SER A 6 -26.05 13.18 -25.36
CA SER A 6 -25.09 12.08 -25.25
C SER A 6 -23.74 12.41 -25.88
N ASP A 7 -23.72 13.14 -27.01
CA ASP A 7 -22.48 13.64 -27.61
C ASP A 7 -21.76 14.63 -26.69
N LEU A 8 -22.49 15.55 -26.08
CA LEU A 8 -21.93 16.55 -25.17
C LEU A 8 -21.34 15.89 -23.92
N ALA A 9 -22.07 14.95 -23.31
CA ALA A 9 -21.59 14.18 -22.17
C ALA A 9 -20.33 13.37 -22.51
N ARG A 10 -20.27 12.76 -23.71
CA ARG A 10 -19.08 12.06 -24.19
C ARG A 10 -17.88 12.99 -24.34
N ARG A 11 -18.06 14.17 -24.96
CA ARG A 11 -17.00 15.16 -25.16
C ARG A 11 -16.50 15.75 -23.84
N LEU A 12 -17.40 15.96 -22.87
CA LEU A 12 -17.01 16.32 -21.49
C LEU A 12 -16.20 15.20 -20.84
N ALA A 13 -16.63 13.94 -20.99
CA ALA A 13 -15.92 12.78 -20.44
C ALA A 13 -14.51 12.59 -21.01
N GLU A 14 -14.28 12.91 -22.28
CA GLU A 14 -12.95 12.93 -22.91
C GLU A 14 -12.02 13.98 -22.28
N ARG A 15 -12.61 15.02 -21.67
CA ARG A 15 -11.91 16.12 -21.00
C ARG A 15 -12.22 16.17 -19.49
N ALA A 16 -12.55 15.03 -18.89
CA ALA A 16 -13.09 14.97 -17.52
C ALA A 16 -12.20 15.67 -16.49
N GLU A 17 -10.88 15.55 -16.60
CA GLU A 17 -9.95 16.21 -15.67
C GLU A 17 -10.00 17.74 -15.79
N LEU A 18 -10.14 18.28 -17.00
CA LEU A 18 -10.26 19.73 -17.21
C LEU A 18 -11.59 20.25 -16.64
N VAL A 19 -12.68 19.49 -16.84
CA VAL A 19 -13.99 19.82 -16.26
C VAL A 19 -13.89 19.86 -14.73
N CYS A 20 -13.29 18.83 -14.13
CA CYS A 20 -13.09 18.79 -12.68
C CYS A 20 -12.19 19.93 -12.18
N ARG A 21 -11.08 20.26 -12.86
CA ARG A 21 -10.23 21.41 -12.49
C ARG A 21 -10.99 22.73 -12.52
N HIS A 22 -11.95 22.88 -13.44
CA HIS A 22 -12.71 24.12 -13.61
C HIS A 22 -13.85 24.28 -12.59
N TYR A 23 -14.69 23.25 -12.43
CA TYR A 23 -15.89 23.31 -11.60
C TYR A 23 -15.71 22.72 -10.19
N LEU A 24 -14.71 21.84 -10.01
CA LEU A 24 -14.41 21.13 -8.76
C LEU A 24 -12.97 21.41 -8.29
N SER A 25 -12.58 22.68 -8.28
CA SER A 25 -11.22 23.16 -8.03
C SER A 25 -10.66 22.84 -6.63
N ASN A 26 -11.49 22.59 -5.62
CA ASN A 26 -11.07 22.13 -4.29
C ASN A 26 -10.78 20.62 -4.25
N GLY A 27 -11.12 19.91 -5.32
CA GLY A 27 -10.78 18.51 -5.48
C GLY A 27 -9.36 18.29 -6.01
N ARG A 28 -8.94 17.03 -6.05
CA ARG A 28 -7.62 16.62 -6.55
C ARG A 28 -7.65 15.30 -7.30
N ARG A 29 -6.68 15.06 -8.17
CA ARG A 29 -6.56 13.80 -8.90
C ARG A 29 -5.91 12.73 -8.03
N VAL A 30 -6.64 11.65 -7.76
CA VAL A 30 -6.13 10.45 -7.08
C VAL A 30 -6.20 9.26 -8.03
N GLY A 31 -5.05 8.93 -8.64
CA GLY A 31 -4.94 7.87 -9.63
C GLY A 31 -5.78 8.15 -10.88
N ARG A 32 -6.87 7.38 -11.05
CA ARG A 32 -7.84 7.53 -12.16
C ARG A 32 -9.10 8.31 -11.78
N TYR A 33 -9.17 8.85 -10.57
CA TYR A 33 -10.32 9.58 -10.05
C TYR A 33 -9.95 11.03 -9.73
N TRP A 34 -10.94 11.91 -9.77
CA TRP A 34 -10.93 13.20 -9.09
C TRP A 34 -11.68 13.02 -7.78
N VAL A 35 -11.10 13.48 -6.66
CA VAL A 35 -11.66 13.33 -5.32
C VAL A 35 -11.94 14.71 -4.76
N VAL A 36 -13.17 14.95 -4.32
CA VAL A 36 -13.66 16.22 -3.75
C VAL A 36 -14.68 15.94 -2.65
N GLY A 37 -15.10 16.94 -1.88
CA GLY A 37 -16.11 16.79 -0.84
C GLY A 37 -17.47 16.43 -1.43
N ASP A 38 -17.98 17.24 -2.34
CA ASP A 38 -19.29 17.03 -2.96
C ASP A 38 -19.35 17.70 -4.35
N VAL A 39 -20.52 17.60 -4.98
CA VAL A 39 -20.80 18.21 -6.30
C VAL A 39 -20.77 19.75 -6.26
N HIS A 40 -20.88 20.35 -5.08
CA HIS A 40 -20.79 21.81 -4.86
C HIS A 40 -19.36 22.29 -4.63
N ASN A 41 -18.35 21.45 -4.93
CA ASN A 41 -16.93 21.77 -4.79
C ASN A 41 -16.51 22.07 -3.35
N THR A 42 -17.16 21.48 -2.33
CA THR A 42 -16.63 21.61 -0.96
C THR A 42 -15.32 20.83 -0.81
N PRO A 43 -14.37 21.31 0.03
CA PRO A 43 -13.17 20.53 0.36
C PRO A 43 -13.55 19.23 1.08
N GLY A 44 -13.03 18.08 0.60
CA GLY A 44 -13.33 16.79 1.21
C GLY A 44 -12.86 15.61 0.38
N ARG A 45 -13.39 14.41 0.69
CA ARG A 45 -12.99 13.15 0.06
C ARG A 45 -14.14 12.16 -0.19
N SER A 46 -15.37 12.63 -0.18
CA SER A 46 -16.59 11.81 -0.29
C SER A 46 -17.00 11.55 -1.74
N MET A 47 -16.78 12.51 -2.64
CA MET A 47 -17.18 12.41 -4.03
C MET A 47 -16.00 12.04 -4.95
N PHE A 48 -16.23 11.05 -5.83
CA PHE A 48 -15.26 10.50 -6.76
C PHE A 48 -15.73 10.63 -8.20
N VAL A 49 -15.02 11.38 -9.04
CA VAL A 49 -15.28 11.49 -10.49
C VAL A 49 -14.28 10.63 -11.26
N ARG A 50 -14.74 9.77 -12.17
CA ARG A 50 -13.85 8.90 -12.96
C ARG A 50 -13.23 9.65 -14.14
N LEU A 51 -11.90 9.73 -14.21
CA LEU A 51 -11.19 10.51 -15.24
C LEU A 51 -10.86 9.73 -16.51
N ARG A 52 -10.74 8.40 -16.43
CA ARG A 52 -10.38 7.54 -17.58
C ARG A 52 -11.25 6.28 -17.65
N ARG A 53 -11.47 5.77 -18.88
CA ARG A 53 -12.12 4.47 -19.09
C ARG A 53 -11.21 3.32 -18.63
N HIS A 54 -11.83 2.26 -18.15
CA HIS A 54 -11.15 0.99 -17.86
C HIS A 54 -10.94 0.21 -19.17
N ASN A 55 -9.72 -0.27 -19.44
CA ASN A 55 -9.52 -1.31 -20.45
C ASN A 55 -10.11 -2.62 -19.87
N GLY A 56 -11.35 -2.95 -20.22
CA GLY A 56 -11.98 -4.24 -19.86
C GLY A 56 -12.90 -4.28 -18.63
N GLY A 57 -13.45 -3.15 -18.15
CA GLY A 57 -14.35 -3.11 -16.98
C GLY A 57 -15.48 -2.09 -17.13
N LYS A 58 -16.61 -2.29 -16.43
CA LYS A 58 -17.80 -1.43 -16.53
C LYS A 58 -17.56 0.01 -16.00
N GLY A 59 -17.96 0.99 -16.80
CA GLY A 59 -18.18 2.39 -16.42
C GLY A 59 -17.34 3.42 -17.20
N ALA A 60 -18.03 4.42 -17.75
CA ALA A 60 -17.47 5.48 -18.58
C ALA A 60 -16.72 6.54 -17.76
N ALA A 61 -15.76 7.24 -18.38
CA ALA A 61 -15.20 8.47 -17.83
C ALA A 61 -16.30 9.52 -17.66
N GLY A 62 -16.10 10.47 -16.73
CA GLY A 62 -17.06 11.52 -16.43
C GLY A 62 -18.22 11.12 -15.52
N LYS A 63 -18.31 9.85 -15.09
CA LYS A 63 -19.29 9.43 -14.07
C LYS A 63 -18.73 9.67 -12.67
N TRP A 64 -19.59 10.17 -11.77
CA TRP A 64 -19.24 10.43 -10.39
C TRP A 64 -20.15 9.72 -9.40
N THR A 65 -19.64 9.52 -8.18
CA THR A 65 -20.38 8.93 -7.06
C THR A 65 -19.92 9.57 -5.76
N ASP A 66 -20.85 9.94 -4.90
CA ASP A 66 -20.60 10.38 -3.53
C ASP A 66 -20.79 9.21 -2.56
N ALA A 67 -19.75 8.88 -1.80
CA ALA A 67 -19.76 7.77 -0.85
C ALA A 67 -20.49 8.12 0.48
N ALA A 68 -20.66 9.40 0.79
CA ALA A 68 -21.37 9.84 1.99
C ALA A 68 -22.89 9.89 1.76
N THR A 69 -23.33 10.30 0.57
CA THR A 69 -24.77 10.43 0.24
C THR A 69 -25.31 9.31 -0.64
N ALA A 70 -24.44 8.47 -1.21
CA ALA A 70 -24.76 7.47 -2.24
C ALA A 70 -25.32 8.06 -3.56
N GLU A 71 -25.24 9.38 -3.73
CA GLU A 71 -25.62 10.05 -4.96
C GLU A 71 -24.62 9.76 -6.08
N HIS A 72 -25.09 9.84 -7.32
CA HIS A 72 -24.27 9.58 -8.49
C HIS A 72 -24.80 10.36 -9.69
N GLY A 73 -23.93 10.65 -10.64
CA GLY A 73 -24.28 11.43 -11.82
C GLY A 73 -23.17 11.47 -12.86
N ASP A 74 -23.22 12.46 -13.74
CA ASP A 74 -22.15 12.80 -14.66
C ASP A 74 -21.75 14.27 -14.65
N LEU A 75 -20.86 14.64 -15.57
CA LEU A 75 -20.29 15.97 -15.66
C LEU A 75 -21.33 17.05 -16.02
N LEU A 76 -22.49 16.71 -16.59
CA LEU A 76 -23.56 17.69 -16.77
C LEU A 76 -24.20 18.03 -15.42
N ASP A 77 -24.33 17.06 -14.53
CA ASP A 77 -24.81 17.29 -13.15
C ASP A 77 -23.81 18.17 -12.39
N VAL A 78 -22.51 17.94 -12.56
CA VAL A 78 -21.46 18.79 -11.97
C VAL A 78 -21.59 20.23 -12.44
N ILE A 79 -21.77 20.46 -13.74
CA ILE A 79 -21.95 21.82 -14.29
C ILE A 79 -23.23 22.45 -13.74
N ARG A 80 -24.34 21.70 -13.69
CA ARG A 80 -25.62 22.17 -13.17
C ARG A 80 -25.50 22.65 -11.72
N GLU A 81 -24.93 21.82 -10.85
CA GLU A 81 -24.84 22.09 -9.42
C GLU A 81 -23.76 23.13 -9.07
N SER A 82 -22.61 23.09 -9.74
CA SER A 82 -21.53 24.06 -9.52
C SER A 82 -21.91 25.48 -9.96
N CYS A 83 -22.68 25.61 -11.04
CA CYS A 83 -23.14 26.91 -11.55
C CYS A 83 -24.53 27.33 -11.05
N GLY A 84 -25.24 26.46 -10.33
CA GLY A 84 -26.58 26.73 -9.80
C GLY A 84 -27.67 26.92 -10.88
N PHE A 85 -27.57 26.21 -12.02
CA PHE A 85 -28.55 26.33 -13.10
C PHE A 85 -29.85 25.59 -12.79
N ALA A 86 -30.98 26.28 -12.90
CA ALA A 86 -32.32 25.69 -12.77
C ALA A 86 -32.79 25.01 -14.07
N GLU A 87 -32.49 25.62 -15.22
CA GLU A 87 -32.96 25.16 -16.53
C GLU A 87 -31.90 24.31 -17.25
N PHE A 88 -32.31 23.14 -17.77
CA PHE A 88 -31.39 22.23 -18.46
C PHE A 88 -30.77 22.84 -19.72
N ARG A 89 -31.45 23.80 -20.35
CA ARG A 89 -30.92 24.54 -21.52
C ARG A 89 -29.63 25.29 -21.17
N ASP A 90 -29.55 25.84 -19.96
CA ASP A 90 -28.41 26.66 -19.54
C ASP A 90 -27.21 25.77 -19.21
N VAL A 91 -27.45 24.57 -18.66
CA VAL A 91 -26.42 23.52 -18.49
C VAL A 91 -25.80 23.13 -19.84
N LEU A 92 -26.63 22.93 -20.88
CA LEU A 92 -26.14 22.59 -22.22
C LEU A 92 -25.38 23.75 -22.88
N ALA A 93 -25.81 24.99 -22.65
CA ALA A 93 -25.11 26.18 -23.14
C ALA A 93 -23.73 26.31 -22.48
N GLU A 94 -23.65 26.12 -21.16
CA GLU A 94 -22.40 26.16 -20.41
C GLU A 94 -21.44 25.04 -20.82
N ALA A 95 -21.93 23.80 -20.95
CA ALA A 95 -21.12 22.69 -21.42
C ALA A 95 -20.55 22.95 -22.83
N ARG A 96 -21.31 23.58 -23.73
CA ARG A 96 -20.79 24.01 -25.05
C ARG A 96 -19.76 25.12 -24.90
N ARG A 97 -20.02 26.13 -24.05
CA ARG A 97 -19.09 27.23 -23.77
C ARG A 97 -17.76 26.69 -23.26
N PHE A 98 -17.78 25.79 -22.28
CA PHE A 98 -16.60 25.13 -21.72
C PHE A 98 -15.81 24.39 -22.79
N LEU A 99 -16.47 23.61 -23.64
CA LEU A 99 -15.80 22.85 -24.71
C LEU A 99 -15.18 23.75 -25.79
N CYS A 100 -15.60 25.02 -25.88
CA CYS A 100 -15.08 26.04 -26.80
C CYS A 100 -14.02 26.96 -26.16
N LEU A 101 -13.69 26.83 -24.87
CA LEU A 101 -12.68 27.66 -24.23
C LEU A 101 -11.29 27.43 -24.85
N PRO A 102 -10.51 28.49 -25.13
CA PRO A 102 -9.13 28.35 -25.60
C PRO A 102 -8.33 27.57 -24.56
N GLN A 103 -7.78 26.44 -24.97
CA GLN A 103 -6.96 25.63 -24.10
C GLN A 103 -5.60 26.34 -23.98
N ILE A 104 -5.40 27.12 -22.92
CA ILE A 104 -4.06 27.51 -22.51
C ILE A 104 -3.43 26.22 -22.00
N GLU A 105 -2.85 25.46 -22.93
CA GLU A 105 -1.91 24.41 -22.59
C GLU A 105 -0.74 25.11 -21.92
N ALA A 106 -0.75 25.16 -20.59
CA ALA A 106 0.49 25.31 -19.85
C ALA A 106 1.39 24.19 -20.34
N GLU A 107 2.40 24.54 -21.14
CA GLU A 107 3.31 23.65 -21.82
C GLU A 107 3.73 22.49 -20.91
N SER A 108 3.07 21.35 -21.04
CA SER A 108 3.66 20.10 -20.60
C SER A 108 4.68 19.76 -21.66
N LYS A 109 5.91 20.26 -21.50
CA LYS A 109 7.08 19.70 -22.17
C LYS A 109 6.91 18.19 -22.15
N SER A 110 6.74 17.60 -23.33
CA SER A 110 6.58 16.17 -23.48
C SER A 110 7.73 15.52 -22.72
N PRO A 111 7.49 14.78 -21.62
CA PRO A 111 8.54 13.91 -21.14
C PRO A 111 8.70 12.87 -22.24
N LEU A 112 9.94 12.64 -22.67
CA LEU A 112 10.40 11.35 -23.15
C LEU A 112 9.59 10.23 -22.48
N PRO A 113 9.21 9.13 -23.20
CA PRO A 113 8.31 8.11 -22.67
C PRO A 113 8.69 7.80 -21.23
N SER A 114 7.79 8.17 -20.31
CA SER A 114 8.09 8.11 -18.89
C SER A 114 8.44 6.67 -18.57
N VAL A 115 9.67 6.44 -18.11
CA VAL A 115 10.02 5.16 -17.48
C VAL A 115 8.91 4.89 -16.47
N PRO A 116 8.23 3.73 -16.50
CA PRO A 116 7.10 3.47 -15.62
C PRO A 116 7.50 3.82 -14.19
N ILE A 117 6.81 4.80 -13.60
CA ILE A 117 7.06 5.21 -12.22
C ILE A 117 6.85 3.97 -11.37
N GLY A 118 7.94 3.43 -10.81
CA GLY A 118 7.90 2.17 -10.08
C GLY A 118 8.25 0.91 -10.87
N SER A 119 9.13 0.98 -11.88
CA SER A 119 9.70 -0.22 -12.49
C SER A 119 10.57 -1.02 -11.49
N PRO A 120 10.75 -2.35 -11.71
CA PRO A 120 11.69 -3.16 -10.93
C PRO A 120 13.14 -2.61 -10.95
N GLU A 121 13.58 -2.01 -12.05
CA GLU A 121 14.91 -1.38 -12.16
C GLU A 121 15.04 -0.17 -11.24
N SER A 122 13.99 0.65 -11.16
CA SER A 122 13.96 1.81 -10.25
C SER A 122 14.01 1.35 -8.79
N ALA A 123 13.30 0.28 -8.46
CA ALA A 123 13.34 -0.34 -7.14
C ALA A 123 14.73 -0.89 -6.79
N ARG A 124 15.37 -1.64 -7.70
CA ARG A 124 16.75 -2.13 -7.54
C ARG A 124 17.74 -0.99 -7.34
N ARG A 125 17.63 0.08 -8.13
CA ARG A 125 18.48 1.26 -8.02
C ARG A 125 18.32 1.93 -6.65
N LEU A 126 17.09 2.17 -6.19
CA LEU A 126 16.85 2.73 -4.87
C LEU A 126 17.42 1.84 -3.76
N PHE A 127 17.22 0.53 -3.85
CA PHE A 127 17.76 -0.42 -2.88
C PHE A 127 19.30 -0.41 -2.86
N ALA A 128 19.94 -0.35 -4.03
CA ALA A 128 21.39 -0.29 -4.16
C ALA A 128 21.99 1.03 -3.63
N MET A 129 21.27 2.15 -3.80
CA MET A 129 21.66 3.47 -3.26
C MET A 129 21.45 3.59 -1.75
N SER A 130 20.77 2.62 -1.12
CA SER A 130 20.48 2.64 0.31
C SER A 130 21.57 1.92 1.11
N LYS A 131 21.84 2.40 2.32
CA LYS A 131 22.89 1.85 3.19
C LYS A 131 22.31 0.81 4.17
N PRO A 132 23.14 -0.07 4.77
CA PRO A 132 22.68 -0.94 5.87
C PRO A 132 22.00 -0.14 6.99
N ILE A 133 21.06 -0.77 7.70
CA ILE A 133 20.27 -0.09 8.75
C ILE A 133 21.06 0.18 10.04
N HIS A 134 22.19 -0.48 10.26
CA HIS A 134 22.97 -0.33 11.49
C HIS A 134 23.49 1.10 11.67
N GLY A 135 23.31 1.68 12.86
CA GLY A 135 23.66 3.06 13.20
C GLY A 135 22.80 4.11 12.49
N THR A 136 21.60 3.77 12.03
CA THR A 136 20.71 4.69 11.29
C THR A 136 19.38 4.95 11.99
N LEU A 137 18.66 5.99 11.53
CA LEU A 137 17.31 6.29 12.00
C LEU A 137 16.32 5.12 11.80
N ALA A 138 16.55 4.24 10.81
CA ALA A 138 15.73 3.04 10.65
C ALA A 138 15.96 2.04 11.79
N GLU A 139 17.20 1.87 12.26
CA GLU A 139 17.47 1.04 13.44
C GLU A 139 16.85 1.68 14.70
N THR A 140 17.01 3.00 14.88
CA THR A 140 16.36 3.71 15.99
C THR A 140 14.84 3.50 15.96
N TYR A 141 14.21 3.67 14.80
CA TYR A 141 12.77 3.46 14.62
C TYR A 141 12.33 2.06 15.03
N LEU A 142 12.98 1.01 14.51
CA LEU A 142 12.63 -0.37 14.85
C LEU A 142 12.84 -0.66 16.35
N ARG A 143 13.90 -0.13 16.96
CA ARG A 143 14.15 -0.26 18.41
C ARG A 143 13.07 0.42 19.24
N THR A 144 12.55 1.59 18.85
CA THR A 144 11.43 2.23 19.55
C THR A 144 10.14 1.42 19.49
N ARG A 145 10.04 0.50 18.53
CA ARG A 145 8.94 -0.47 18.39
C ARG A 145 9.23 -1.80 19.09
N GLY A 146 10.25 -1.88 19.95
CA GLY A 146 10.62 -3.11 20.67
C GLY A 146 11.32 -4.15 19.80
N ILE A 147 11.56 -3.87 18.51
CA ILE A 147 12.16 -4.81 17.58
C ILE A 147 13.69 -4.75 17.73
N LEU A 148 14.24 -5.83 18.29
CA LEU A 148 15.67 -6.02 18.53
C LEU A 148 16.23 -7.11 17.60
N GLY A 149 17.54 -7.39 17.68
CA GLY A 149 18.14 -8.46 16.87
C GLY A 149 18.15 -8.17 15.36
N LEU A 150 18.40 -6.90 15.00
CA LEU A 150 18.40 -6.40 13.62
C LEU A 150 19.67 -6.81 12.82
N HIS A 151 20.56 -7.56 13.45
CA HIS A 151 21.72 -8.15 12.80
C HIS A 151 21.24 -9.14 11.71
N GLU A 152 21.96 -9.16 10.58
CA GLU A 152 21.71 -10.03 9.42
C GLU A 152 20.47 -9.70 8.55
N LEU A 153 19.76 -8.60 8.82
CA LEU A 153 18.62 -8.16 7.98
C LEU A 153 19.09 -7.48 6.69
N THR A 154 19.60 -8.26 5.74
CA THR A 154 20.07 -7.74 4.44
C THR A 154 18.93 -7.21 3.55
N SER A 155 17.69 -7.64 3.79
CA SER A 155 16.50 -7.15 3.08
C SER A 155 16.07 -5.75 3.52
N LEU A 156 16.59 -5.24 4.64
CA LEU A 156 16.30 -3.89 5.14
C LEU A 156 17.51 -2.97 4.95
N ARG A 157 17.24 -1.79 4.43
CA ARG A 157 18.21 -0.72 4.22
C ARG A 157 17.63 0.63 4.63
N PHE A 158 18.48 1.64 4.67
CA PHE A 158 18.12 2.99 5.03
C PHE A 158 18.55 3.98 3.93
N HIS A 159 17.67 4.92 3.61
CA HIS A 159 17.97 6.01 2.70
C HIS A 159 17.73 7.36 3.40
N PRO A 160 18.75 8.23 3.59
CA PRO A 160 18.62 9.45 4.40
C PRO A 160 17.76 10.55 3.74
N ARG A 161 17.66 10.55 2.40
CA ARG A 161 16.93 11.58 1.63
C ARG A 161 16.04 10.95 0.57
N CYS A 162 15.14 10.05 0.99
CA CYS A 162 14.24 9.34 0.08
C CYS A 162 13.15 10.27 -0.44
N TYR A 163 12.94 10.31 -1.76
CA TYR A 163 11.92 11.17 -2.36
C TYR A 163 10.51 10.73 -1.98
N TYR A 164 9.74 11.68 -1.46
CA TYR A 164 8.30 11.59 -1.27
C TYR A 164 7.62 12.60 -2.19
N ARG A 165 6.61 12.15 -2.93
CA ARG A 165 5.82 13.03 -3.79
C ARG A 165 4.36 12.87 -3.37
N PRO A 166 3.79 13.82 -2.61
CA PRO A 166 2.41 13.72 -2.14
C PRO A 166 1.43 13.51 -3.32
N ASP A 167 1.57 14.36 -4.36
CA ASP A 167 0.85 14.32 -5.64
C ASP A 167 1.77 14.75 -6.81
N HIS A 168 1.40 14.46 -8.05
CA HIS A 168 2.11 14.84 -9.27
C HIS A 168 2.33 16.35 -9.41
N ASP A 169 1.38 17.15 -8.93
CA ASP A 169 1.38 18.60 -9.07
C ASP A 169 2.03 19.31 -7.86
N LEU A 170 2.42 18.55 -6.82
CA LEU A 170 3.08 19.06 -5.62
C LEU A 170 4.61 18.86 -5.67
N PRO A 171 5.38 19.75 -5.00
CA PRO A 171 6.83 19.63 -4.96
C PRO A 171 7.27 18.29 -4.35
N THR A 172 8.40 17.77 -4.84
CA THR A 172 8.98 16.54 -4.30
C THR A 172 9.73 16.86 -3.02
N GLU A 173 9.33 16.21 -1.93
CA GLU A 173 9.98 16.30 -0.63
C GLU A 173 11.03 15.20 -0.46
N THR A 174 11.92 15.38 0.51
CA THR A 174 12.90 14.35 0.90
C THR A 174 12.78 14.04 2.38
N TRP A 175 12.64 12.76 2.70
CA TRP A 175 12.52 12.27 4.07
C TRP A 175 13.46 11.08 4.30
N PRO A 176 13.98 10.86 5.51
CA PRO A 176 14.68 9.62 5.83
C PRO A 176 13.70 8.44 5.70
N ALA A 177 14.15 7.29 5.21
CA ALA A 177 13.26 6.15 4.98
C ALA A 177 13.93 4.81 5.28
N LEU A 178 13.15 3.92 5.90
CA LEU A 178 13.39 2.48 5.91
C LEU A 178 12.97 1.93 4.53
N ILE A 179 13.89 1.23 3.88
CA ILE A 179 13.73 0.63 2.58
C ILE A 179 13.77 -0.88 2.75
N ALA A 180 12.70 -1.58 2.38
CA ALA A 180 12.65 -3.04 2.42
C ALA A 180 12.60 -3.61 1.01
N ALA A 181 13.51 -4.54 0.69
CA ALA A 181 13.53 -5.23 -0.59
C ALA A 181 12.41 -6.26 -0.69
N VAL A 182 11.64 -6.16 -1.77
CA VAL A 182 10.64 -7.15 -2.16
C VAL A 182 11.28 -8.08 -3.19
N THR A 183 11.22 -9.38 -2.94
CA THR A 183 12.00 -10.38 -3.67
C THR A 183 11.16 -11.57 -4.12
N THR A 184 11.60 -12.18 -5.22
CA THR A 184 11.19 -13.53 -5.63
C THR A 184 11.67 -14.58 -4.63
N LEU A 185 11.20 -15.83 -4.77
CA LEU A 185 11.73 -16.98 -4.01
C LEU A 185 13.24 -17.21 -4.22
N THR A 186 13.78 -16.77 -5.36
CA THR A 186 15.21 -16.87 -5.69
C THR A 186 16.04 -15.69 -5.20
N GLY A 187 15.43 -14.72 -4.50
CA GLY A 187 16.13 -13.55 -3.96
C GLY A 187 16.34 -12.40 -4.95
N ILE A 188 15.70 -12.46 -6.14
CA ILE A 188 15.78 -11.36 -7.10
C ILE A 188 14.90 -10.22 -6.61
N VAL A 189 15.48 -9.03 -6.46
CA VAL A 189 14.73 -7.82 -6.09
C VAL A 189 13.82 -7.41 -7.25
N THR A 190 12.51 -7.40 -6.99
CA THR A 190 11.46 -7.02 -7.94
C THR A 190 10.79 -5.70 -7.55
N GLY A 191 10.88 -5.32 -6.28
CA GLY A 191 10.29 -4.10 -5.75
C GLY A 191 10.95 -3.65 -4.46
N VAL A 192 10.50 -2.51 -3.96
CA VAL A 192 10.88 -2.00 -2.63
C VAL A 192 9.68 -1.39 -1.94
N HIS A 193 9.60 -1.58 -0.63
CA HIS A 193 8.71 -0.85 0.25
C HIS A 193 9.48 0.29 0.92
N ARG A 194 8.90 1.49 0.91
CA ARG A 194 9.44 2.67 1.59
C ARG A 194 8.55 2.99 2.78
N THR A 195 9.13 3.04 3.97
CA THR A 195 8.52 3.66 5.14
C THR A 195 9.30 4.93 5.43
N TRP A 196 8.70 6.10 5.17
CA TRP A 196 9.32 7.37 5.54
C TRP A 196 9.21 7.57 7.04
N LEU A 197 10.29 8.04 7.62
CA LEU A 197 10.48 8.16 9.06
C LEU A 197 10.50 9.64 9.45
N ASP A 198 10.00 9.91 10.63
CA ASP A 198 10.20 11.20 11.26
C ASP A 198 11.71 11.41 11.54
N PRO A 199 12.29 12.61 11.33
CA PRO A 199 13.68 12.87 11.63
C PRO A 199 14.10 12.59 13.08
N SER A 200 13.17 12.59 14.04
CA SER A 200 13.43 12.15 15.42
C SER A 200 13.69 10.64 15.54
N GLY A 201 13.32 9.86 14.52
CA GLY A 201 13.44 8.40 14.50
C GLY A 201 12.41 7.67 15.38
N ARG A 202 11.44 8.37 15.97
CA ARG A 202 10.48 7.78 16.94
C ARG A 202 9.16 7.34 16.31
N SER A 203 8.86 7.83 15.12
CA SER A 203 7.61 7.60 14.43
C SER A 203 7.84 7.58 12.92
N LYS A 204 6.77 7.22 12.21
CA LYS A 204 6.69 7.45 10.76
C LYS A 204 6.60 8.95 10.50
N ALA A 205 7.03 9.38 9.31
CA ALA A 205 6.97 10.77 8.90
C ALA A 205 5.51 11.29 8.97
N PRO A 206 5.28 12.54 9.39
CA PRO A 206 3.95 13.16 9.47
C PRO A 206 3.43 13.59 8.09
N ILE A 207 3.26 12.61 7.20
CA ILE A 207 2.82 12.78 5.81
C ILE A 207 1.63 11.85 5.53
N ASP A 208 0.79 12.19 4.55
CA ASP A 208 -0.48 11.49 4.26
C ASP A 208 -0.33 9.98 4.09
N THR A 209 0.73 9.56 3.40
CA THR A 209 0.98 8.16 3.06
C THR A 209 2.43 7.80 3.39
N PRO A 210 2.74 7.55 4.67
CA PRO A 210 4.12 7.35 5.13
C PRO A 210 4.69 5.98 4.72
N ARG A 211 3.91 5.17 4.02
CA ARG A 211 4.28 3.88 3.46
C ARG A 211 3.89 3.83 1.99
N ARG A 212 4.83 3.54 1.09
CA ARG A 212 4.54 3.27 -0.32
C ARG A 212 5.51 2.24 -0.89
N ALA A 213 4.97 1.27 -1.60
CA ALA A 213 5.74 0.31 -2.37
C ALA A 213 5.92 0.76 -3.83
N MET A 214 6.90 0.17 -4.52
CA MET A 214 7.13 0.33 -5.96
C MET A 214 7.79 -0.93 -6.52
N GLY A 215 7.69 -1.15 -7.83
CA GLY A 215 8.14 -2.38 -8.48
C GLY A 215 7.03 -3.43 -8.59
N LEU A 216 7.43 -4.67 -8.86
CA LEU A 216 6.52 -5.81 -8.98
C LEU A 216 6.37 -6.52 -7.63
N LEU A 217 5.21 -6.33 -7.00
CA LEU A 217 4.90 -6.85 -5.66
C LEU A 217 4.11 -8.16 -5.67
N LEU A 218 3.26 -8.37 -6.69
CA LEU A 218 2.42 -9.56 -6.79
C LEU A 218 3.27 -10.85 -6.75
N GLY A 219 2.93 -11.78 -5.86
CA GLY A 219 3.70 -13.02 -5.64
C GLY A 219 4.98 -12.85 -4.83
N ASN A 220 5.45 -11.62 -4.61
CA ASN A 220 6.73 -11.34 -3.96
C ASN A 220 6.52 -10.82 -2.53
N ALA A 221 7.57 -10.89 -1.73
CA ALA A 221 7.53 -10.43 -0.34
C ALA A 221 8.89 -9.88 0.11
N VAL A 222 8.87 -9.11 1.19
CA VAL A 222 10.07 -8.85 1.98
C VAL A 222 10.39 -10.10 2.77
N ARG A 223 11.53 -10.72 2.52
CA ARG A 223 11.91 -12.01 3.12
C ARG A 223 12.99 -11.82 4.18
N PHE A 224 12.84 -12.56 5.27
CA PHE A 224 13.77 -12.60 6.39
C PHE A 224 14.19 -14.06 6.58
N GLY A 225 15.43 -14.38 6.19
CA GLY A 225 15.89 -15.76 6.11
C GLY A 225 15.40 -16.49 4.86
N ARG A 226 15.86 -17.74 4.71
CA ARG A 226 15.52 -18.62 3.60
C ARG A 226 14.60 -19.73 4.10
N ALA A 227 13.43 -19.86 3.48
CA ALA A 227 12.48 -20.91 3.81
C ALA A 227 12.81 -22.20 3.05
N ASP A 228 12.93 -23.30 3.79
CA ASP A 228 13.06 -24.64 3.21
C ASP A 228 11.71 -25.38 3.30
N ASP A 229 11.29 -25.77 4.51
CA ASP A 229 10.06 -26.54 4.77
C ASP A 229 9.02 -25.83 5.64
N VAL A 230 9.39 -24.75 6.35
CA VAL A 230 8.51 -23.93 7.18
C VAL A 230 8.71 -22.44 6.88
N LEU A 231 7.62 -21.68 6.83
CA LEU A 231 7.59 -20.23 6.59
C LEU A 231 6.51 -19.60 7.46
N ALA A 232 6.78 -18.44 8.06
CA ALA A 232 5.74 -17.55 8.55
C ALA A 232 5.51 -16.40 7.57
N ALA A 233 4.26 -16.05 7.28
CA ALA A 233 3.90 -14.96 6.38
C ALA A 233 2.84 -14.05 7.02
N GLY A 234 2.98 -12.75 6.79
CA GLY A 234 2.05 -11.74 7.30
C GLY A 234 2.12 -10.44 6.50
N GLU A 235 1.31 -9.45 6.87
CA GLU A 235 1.21 -8.21 6.11
C GLU A 235 2.34 -7.23 6.45
N GLY A 236 2.45 -6.86 7.73
CA GLY A 236 3.35 -5.80 8.20
C GLY A 236 4.81 -6.22 8.32
N ILE A 237 5.73 -5.31 7.98
CA ILE A 237 7.17 -5.49 8.25
C ILE A 237 7.39 -5.54 9.76
N GLU A 238 6.79 -4.61 10.50
CA GLU A 238 6.91 -4.53 11.95
C GLU A 238 6.28 -5.76 12.64
N THR A 239 5.14 -6.25 12.16
CA THR A 239 4.49 -7.48 12.64
C THR A 239 5.41 -8.69 12.49
N MET A 240 5.95 -8.92 11.28
CA MET A 240 6.84 -10.06 11.03
C MET A 240 8.17 -9.94 11.77
N LEU A 241 8.74 -8.73 11.89
CA LEU A 241 9.95 -8.53 12.69
C LEU A 241 9.71 -8.73 14.18
N SER A 242 8.49 -8.48 14.67
CA SER A 242 8.13 -8.74 16.07
C SER A 242 8.09 -10.25 16.35
N LEU A 243 7.49 -11.02 15.44
CA LEU A 243 7.57 -12.48 15.49
C LEU A 243 9.02 -12.98 15.42
N ARG A 244 9.87 -12.37 14.58
CA ARG A 244 11.28 -12.75 14.49
C ARG A 244 12.05 -12.50 15.80
N CYS A 245 11.66 -11.53 16.62
CA CYS A 245 12.26 -11.37 17.95
C CYS A 245 11.99 -12.59 18.85
N ALA A 246 10.78 -13.16 18.75
CA ALA A 246 10.41 -14.36 19.49
C ALA A 246 11.01 -15.64 18.87
N LEU A 247 11.05 -15.72 17.54
CA LEU A 247 11.40 -16.89 16.73
C LEU A 247 12.53 -16.54 15.72
N PRO A 248 13.78 -16.31 16.18
CA PRO A 248 14.83 -15.70 15.37
C PRO A 248 15.29 -16.54 14.17
N THR A 249 15.13 -17.86 14.24
CA THR A 249 15.56 -18.82 13.20
C THR A 249 14.42 -19.23 12.27
N LEU A 250 13.16 -18.85 12.55
CA LEU A 250 12.02 -19.14 11.68
C LEU A 250 12.06 -18.21 10.45
N PRO A 251 12.10 -18.73 9.21
CA PRO A 251 12.03 -17.90 8.02
C PRO A 251 10.69 -17.16 7.93
N MET A 252 10.73 -15.88 7.56
CA MET A 252 9.55 -15.01 7.54
C MET A 252 9.40 -14.21 6.25
N ALA A 253 8.16 -13.89 5.90
CA ALA A 253 7.82 -13.06 4.75
C ALA A 253 6.77 -11.99 5.12
N SER A 254 7.06 -10.72 4.84
CA SER A 254 6.08 -9.63 4.88
C SER A 254 5.61 -9.30 3.47
N ALA A 255 4.31 -9.47 3.22
CA ALA A 255 3.70 -9.22 1.91
C ALA A 255 3.24 -7.77 1.71
N LEU A 256 3.36 -6.91 2.73
CA LEU A 256 3.08 -5.47 2.72
C LEU A 256 1.60 -5.07 2.73
N SER A 257 0.69 -5.96 2.37
CA SER A 257 -0.76 -5.78 2.55
C SER A 257 -1.54 -7.09 2.38
N ALA A 258 -2.78 -7.10 2.87
CA ALA A 258 -3.77 -8.17 2.72
C ALA A 258 -3.81 -8.79 1.32
N ASN A 259 -4.03 -7.95 0.31
CA ASN A 259 -4.13 -8.40 -1.09
C ASN A 259 -2.85 -9.09 -1.60
N HIS A 260 -1.68 -8.61 -1.18
CA HIS A 260 -0.41 -9.22 -1.59
C HIS A 260 -0.12 -10.49 -0.78
N LEU A 261 -0.52 -10.55 0.49
CA LEU A 261 -0.41 -11.74 1.33
C LEU A 261 -1.23 -12.89 0.76
N ALA A 262 -2.48 -12.61 0.38
CA ALA A 262 -3.35 -13.57 -0.30
C ALA A 262 -2.76 -14.05 -1.65
N ALA A 263 -1.83 -13.31 -2.27
CA ALA A 263 -1.21 -13.62 -3.55
C ALA A 263 0.26 -14.08 -3.46
N VAL A 264 0.84 -14.21 -2.25
CA VAL A 264 2.28 -14.47 -2.08
C VAL A 264 2.69 -15.83 -2.63
N SER A 265 3.82 -15.92 -3.32
CA SER A 265 4.34 -17.21 -3.78
C SER A 265 4.92 -18.01 -2.61
N LEU A 266 4.47 -19.25 -2.48
CA LEU A 266 4.93 -20.21 -1.49
C LEU A 266 6.09 -21.06 -2.06
N PRO A 267 7.13 -21.35 -1.27
CA PRO A 267 8.18 -22.28 -1.69
C PRO A 267 7.61 -23.66 -2.05
N PRO A 268 8.17 -24.36 -3.06
CA PRO A 268 7.63 -25.64 -3.53
C PRO A 268 7.78 -26.78 -2.51
N ASN A 269 8.79 -26.71 -1.64
CA ASN A 269 9.04 -27.72 -0.60
C ASN A 269 8.39 -27.35 0.74
N LEU A 270 7.53 -26.33 0.76
CA LEU A 270 6.92 -25.86 1.99
C LEU A 270 5.96 -26.93 2.50
N ARG A 271 6.21 -27.42 3.72
CA ARG A 271 5.33 -28.36 4.41
C ARG A 271 4.36 -27.63 5.32
N ARG A 272 4.78 -26.50 5.90
CA ARG A 272 3.99 -25.71 6.84
C ARG A 272 4.08 -24.21 6.62
N LEU A 273 2.93 -23.55 6.68
CA LEU A 273 2.77 -22.12 6.60
C LEU A 273 2.14 -21.60 7.91
N TYR A 274 2.87 -20.76 8.64
CA TYR A 274 2.29 -19.94 9.69
C TYR A 274 1.76 -18.63 9.10
N ILE A 275 0.51 -18.29 9.39
CA ILE A 275 -0.15 -17.10 8.86
C ILE A 275 -0.35 -16.11 10.00
N ALA A 276 0.44 -15.05 10.02
CA ALA A 276 0.35 -13.98 10.99
C ALA A 276 -0.51 -12.85 10.43
N CYS A 277 -1.72 -12.72 10.96
CA CYS A 277 -2.65 -11.65 10.61
C CYS A 277 -2.93 -10.77 11.83
N ASP A 278 -3.22 -9.50 11.57
CA ASP A 278 -3.70 -8.57 12.58
C ASP A 278 -5.14 -8.99 12.99
N ALA A 279 -5.57 -8.62 14.20
CA ALA A 279 -6.85 -9.06 14.78
C ALA A 279 -8.06 -8.25 14.24
N ASP A 280 -8.23 -8.23 12.91
CA ASP A 280 -9.34 -7.55 12.24
C ASP A 280 -10.00 -8.40 11.13
N ALA A 281 -11.14 -7.92 10.62
CA ALA A 281 -11.91 -8.63 9.60
C ALA A 281 -11.13 -8.81 8.27
N ALA A 282 -10.18 -7.93 7.97
CA ALA A 282 -9.33 -8.07 6.78
C ALA A 282 -8.30 -9.19 6.99
N GLY A 283 -7.68 -9.24 8.17
CA GLY A 283 -6.77 -10.28 8.60
C GLY A 283 -7.42 -11.67 8.56
N GLU A 284 -8.64 -11.80 9.08
CA GLU A 284 -9.41 -13.06 9.03
C GLU A 284 -9.69 -13.53 7.59
N ALA A 285 -10.13 -12.62 6.72
CA ALA A 285 -10.43 -12.93 5.33
C ALA A 285 -9.17 -13.39 4.56
N VAL A 286 -8.03 -12.73 4.82
CA VAL A 286 -6.75 -13.08 4.21
C VAL A 286 -6.24 -14.42 4.74
N ALA A 287 -6.36 -14.67 6.06
CA ALA A 287 -5.99 -15.95 6.65
C ALA A 287 -6.79 -17.09 6.03
N SER A 288 -8.11 -16.95 5.90
CA SER A 288 -8.97 -17.95 5.26
C SER A 288 -8.56 -18.22 3.81
N THR A 289 -8.34 -17.16 3.01
CA THR A 289 -7.94 -17.29 1.60
C THR A 289 -6.58 -17.99 1.46
N LEU A 290 -5.62 -17.61 2.31
CA LEU A 290 -4.26 -18.16 2.26
C LEU A 290 -4.22 -19.60 2.77
N THR A 291 -5.02 -19.94 3.79
CA THR A 291 -5.21 -21.31 4.27
C THR A 291 -5.76 -22.20 3.18
N GLN A 292 -6.86 -21.82 2.52
CA GLN A 292 -7.44 -22.62 1.42
C GLN A 292 -6.43 -22.89 0.30
N ARG A 293 -5.63 -21.87 -0.06
CA ARG A 293 -4.60 -22.02 -1.10
C ARG A 293 -3.44 -22.91 -0.65
N ALA A 294 -3.03 -22.80 0.61
CA ALA A 294 -1.97 -23.63 1.18
C ALA A 294 -2.41 -25.10 1.24
N GLU A 295 -3.62 -25.37 1.72
CA GLU A 295 -4.20 -26.72 1.78
C GLU A 295 -4.35 -27.34 0.39
N ALA A 296 -4.78 -26.57 -0.60
CA ALA A 296 -4.84 -27.01 -2.00
C ALA A 296 -3.46 -27.39 -2.58
N ALA A 297 -2.38 -26.87 -2.00
CA ALA A 297 -1.01 -27.20 -2.34
C ALA A 297 -0.41 -28.29 -1.43
N GLY A 298 -1.19 -28.90 -0.53
CA GLY A 298 -0.72 -29.92 0.41
C GLY A 298 0.11 -29.37 1.57
N ILE A 299 -0.02 -28.08 1.87
CA ILE A 299 0.74 -27.36 2.89
C ILE A 299 -0.14 -27.19 4.13
N GLU A 300 0.36 -27.59 5.30
CA GLU A 300 -0.31 -27.36 6.58
C GLU A 300 -0.31 -25.87 6.90
N ALA A 301 -1.49 -25.25 6.98
CA ALA A 301 -1.63 -23.84 7.34
C ALA A 301 -2.08 -23.67 8.80
N ILE A 302 -1.36 -22.86 9.57
CA ILE A 302 -1.68 -22.56 10.97
C ILE A 302 -1.74 -21.04 11.14
N ALA A 303 -2.89 -20.52 11.53
CA ALA A 303 -3.03 -19.11 11.87
C ALA A 303 -2.34 -18.81 13.21
N LEU A 304 -1.61 -17.70 13.25
CA LEU A 304 -1.06 -17.11 14.46
C LEU A 304 -1.84 -15.84 14.76
N SER A 305 -2.37 -15.74 15.98
CA SER A 305 -3.15 -14.60 16.45
C SER A 305 -2.38 -13.81 17.52
N PRO A 306 -2.33 -12.47 17.42
CA PRO A 306 -1.87 -11.62 18.51
C PRO A 306 -2.87 -11.63 19.67
N LEU A 307 -2.42 -11.21 20.85
CA LEU A 307 -3.27 -11.01 22.03
C LEU A 307 -4.00 -9.65 22.00
N LEU A 308 -3.37 -8.64 21.41
CA LEU A 308 -3.91 -7.30 21.16
C LEU A 308 -4.21 -7.12 19.66
N ASP A 309 -4.05 -5.91 19.11
CA ASP A 309 -4.40 -5.61 17.70
C ASP A 309 -3.38 -6.22 16.73
N ASP A 310 -2.09 -6.11 17.03
CA ASP A 310 -0.99 -6.66 16.21
C ASP A 310 0.17 -7.22 17.06
N PHE A 311 0.99 -8.09 16.45
CA PHE A 311 2.14 -8.71 17.14
C PHE A 311 3.21 -7.70 17.59
N ASN A 312 3.25 -6.51 16.99
CA ASN A 312 4.17 -5.48 17.42
C ASN A 312 3.68 -4.75 18.67
N GLU A 313 2.36 -4.60 18.83
CA GLU A 313 1.76 -4.14 20.07
C GLU A 313 2.00 -5.14 21.20
N ASP A 314 1.78 -6.44 20.95
CA ASP A 314 2.08 -7.51 21.92
C ASP A 314 3.55 -7.45 22.38
N LEU A 315 4.49 -7.35 21.43
CA LEU A 315 5.91 -7.26 21.75
C LEU A 315 6.25 -6.03 22.61
N ARG A 316 5.60 -4.89 22.34
CA ARG A 316 5.86 -3.63 23.05
C ARG A 316 5.23 -3.60 24.43
N THR A 317 4.06 -4.22 24.59
CA THR A 317 3.28 -4.21 25.83
C THR A 317 3.76 -5.30 26.79
N PHE A 318 3.97 -6.53 26.30
CA PHE A 318 4.28 -7.68 27.15
C PHE A 318 5.74 -8.07 27.11
N GLY A 319 6.48 -7.70 26.06
CA GLY A 319 7.87 -8.12 25.87
C GLY A 319 8.01 -9.48 25.19
N VAL A 320 9.27 -9.85 24.91
CA VAL A 320 9.57 -11.01 24.05
C VAL A 320 9.28 -12.36 24.71
N ASN A 321 9.37 -12.46 26.04
CA ASN A 321 9.18 -13.74 26.73
C ASN A 321 7.72 -14.16 26.77
N GLU A 322 6.84 -13.19 27.02
CA GLU A 322 5.39 -13.32 27.01
C GLU A 322 4.90 -13.61 25.59
N LEU A 323 5.44 -12.90 24.59
CA LEU A 323 5.17 -13.21 23.18
C LEU A 323 5.60 -14.65 22.82
N ARG A 324 6.76 -15.12 23.31
CA ARG A 324 7.21 -16.51 23.12
C ARG A 324 6.26 -17.52 23.80
N ALA A 325 5.78 -17.21 25.00
CA ALA A 325 4.83 -18.07 25.72
C ALA A 325 3.50 -18.18 24.96
N ALA A 326 2.99 -17.06 24.45
CA ALA A 326 1.78 -17.02 23.63
C ALA A 326 1.94 -17.77 22.29
N LEU A 327 3.11 -17.67 21.63
CA LEU A 327 3.38 -18.40 20.40
C LEU A 327 3.58 -19.90 20.64
N ARG A 328 4.14 -20.30 21.79
CA ARG A 328 4.41 -21.72 22.10
C ARG A 328 3.16 -22.60 22.03
N ILE A 329 2.01 -22.08 22.42
CA ILE A 329 0.74 -22.81 22.40
C ILE A 329 0.06 -22.82 21.02
N GLN A 330 0.50 -21.97 20.10
CA GLN A 330 -0.03 -21.86 18.74
C GLN A 330 0.83 -22.61 17.71
N LEU A 331 2.13 -22.76 17.98
CA LEU A 331 3.05 -23.49 17.10
C LEU A 331 2.82 -25.00 17.16
N ALA A 332 3.17 -25.67 16.06
CA ALA A 332 3.17 -27.14 16.02
C ALA A 332 4.27 -27.66 16.97
N PRO A 333 4.06 -28.77 17.69
CA PRO A 333 5.02 -29.24 18.71
C PRO A 333 6.46 -29.42 18.21
N ALA A 334 6.62 -29.92 16.98
CA ALA A 334 7.95 -30.07 16.36
C ALA A 334 8.65 -28.72 16.09
N ASP A 335 7.87 -27.68 15.81
CA ASP A 335 8.39 -26.35 15.45
C ASP A 335 8.68 -25.50 16.69
N VAL A 336 7.99 -25.77 17.82
CA VAL A 336 8.36 -25.24 19.15
C VAL A 336 9.82 -25.60 19.45
N VAL A 337 10.21 -26.86 19.29
CA VAL A 337 11.59 -27.31 19.57
C VAL A 337 12.60 -26.68 18.62
N ARG A 338 12.21 -26.48 17.35
CA ARG A 338 13.11 -25.98 16.29
C ARG A 338 13.34 -24.47 16.33
N PHE A 339 12.30 -23.69 16.64
CA PHE A 339 12.33 -22.23 16.43
C PHE A 339 12.23 -21.39 17.71
N LEU A 340 11.71 -21.94 18.82
CA LEU A 340 11.77 -21.22 20.10
C LEU A 340 13.15 -21.36 20.72
N PRO A 341 13.80 -20.25 21.12
CA PRO A 341 15.07 -20.32 21.83
C PRO A 341 14.93 -21.11 23.13
N SER A 342 15.88 -22.00 23.40
CA SER A 342 15.99 -22.64 24.71
C SER A 342 16.30 -21.61 25.78
N ALA A 343 15.72 -21.75 26.97
CA ALA A 343 15.90 -20.82 28.10
C ALA A 343 17.37 -20.62 28.53
N VAL A 344 18.28 -21.48 28.06
CA VAL A 344 19.72 -21.45 28.37
C VAL A 344 20.50 -20.39 27.57
N ALA A 345 19.93 -19.80 26.52
CA ALA A 345 20.69 -18.95 25.57
C ALA A 345 20.52 -17.42 25.74
N VAL A 346 19.89 -16.93 26.82
CA VAL A 346 19.51 -15.49 26.95
C VAL A 346 20.57 -14.61 27.64
N THR A 347 21.79 -15.10 27.85
CA THR A 347 22.85 -14.39 28.60
C THR A 347 24.16 -14.18 27.83
N ALA A 348 24.09 -13.79 26.55
CA ALA A 348 25.26 -13.30 25.82
C ALA A 348 24.96 -12.01 25.05
#